data_AF-A0A151R0X1-F1
#
_entry.id   AF-A0A151R0X1-F1
#
_cell.length_a   1.000
_cell.length_b   1.000
_cell.length_c   1.000
_cell.angle_alpha   90.00
_cell.angle_beta   90.00
_cell.angle_gamma   90.00
#
_symmetry.space_group_name_H-M   'P 1'
#
loop_
_entity.id
_entity.type
_entity.pdbx_description
1 polymer ?
#
loop_
_entity_poly.entity_id
_entity_poly.type
_entity_poly.pdbx_seq_one_letter_code
_entity_poly.pdbx_strand_id
1 'polypeptide(L)'
;AIFKAPKAIRGGIPVCFPQFGNCGSLEQHGFARNRMWTIDDNPPPLHANDSSGKSFIDLLLKSSEEDIKCWPHSFEFRLRVALSTDGDLSLISRVRNINGKPFSFSFAHHTYLLVSDIRNDVSFFRIYWRQILVLILTMLCSEIRIEGLETLDYLDNLFQKERFTEQGDAITFESEVDRVYLGSPNIIAVLDHERKRTFVIRKEGLPDVGK
;
A
#
# COMPACT_ATOMS: atom_id res chain seq x y z
N ALA A 1 11.15 20.72 0.42
CA ALA A 1 9.73 20.97 0.11
C ALA A 1 9.12 21.79 1.24
N ILE A 2 8.29 22.79 0.95
CA ILE A 2 7.53 23.52 1.98
C ILE A 2 6.24 22.73 2.21
N PHE A 3 6.15 22.06 3.37
CA PHE A 3 4.94 21.36 3.78
C PHE A 3 3.94 22.36 4.36
N LYS A 4 2.86 22.64 3.64
CA LYS A 4 1.69 23.32 4.22
C LYS A 4 0.75 22.27 4.77
N ALA A 5 0.75 22.10 6.09
CA ALA A 5 -0.33 21.39 6.77
C ALA A 5 -1.68 22.09 6.46
N PRO A 6 -2.80 21.37 6.31
CA PRO A 6 -2.99 19.92 6.42
C PRO A 6 -3.16 19.23 5.06
N LYS A 7 -2.29 19.50 4.07
CA LYS A 7 -2.37 18.82 2.77
C LYS A 7 -1.68 17.45 2.83
N ALA A 8 -2.36 16.40 2.35
CA ALA A 8 -1.80 15.05 2.22
C ALA A 8 -0.40 15.05 1.60
N ILE A 9 0.52 14.32 2.23
CA ILE A 9 1.90 14.16 1.77
C ILE A 9 1.93 13.21 0.57
N ARG A 10 2.73 13.56 -0.45
CA ARG A 10 3.08 12.65 -1.55
C ARG A 10 4.32 11.85 -1.15
N GLY A 11 4.19 10.53 -1.08
CA GLY A 11 5.25 9.61 -0.63
C GLY A 11 5.04 9.09 0.80
N GLY A 12 5.88 8.16 1.23
CA GLY A 12 5.75 7.48 2.52
C GLY A 12 4.59 6.48 2.53
N ILE A 13 3.87 6.38 3.66
CA ILE A 13 2.71 5.50 3.83
C ILE A 13 1.50 6.31 4.31
N PRO A 14 0.81 7.07 3.42
CA PRO A 14 -0.45 7.70 3.77
C PRO A 14 -1.52 6.68 4.18
N VAL A 15 -2.29 7.03 5.22
CA VAL A 15 -3.40 6.24 5.75
C VAL A 15 -4.70 6.71 5.09
N CYS A 16 -5.34 5.84 4.29
CA CYS A 16 -6.66 6.09 3.73
C CYS A 16 -7.73 5.59 4.71
N PHE A 17 -8.53 6.49 5.29
CA PHE A 17 -9.61 6.15 6.21
C PHE A 17 -10.57 7.35 6.35
N PRO A 18 -11.89 7.12 6.45
CA PRO A 18 -12.61 5.83 6.45
C PRO A 18 -13.05 5.40 5.04
N GLN A 19 -12.44 5.97 4.00
CA GLN A 19 -12.78 5.75 2.61
C GLN A 19 -11.51 5.49 1.79
N PHE A 20 -11.55 4.54 0.87
CA PHE A 20 -10.57 4.39 -0.21
C PHE A 20 -11.10 5.01 -1.51
N GLY A 21 -10.24 5.75 -2.21
CA GLY A 21 -10.61 6.45 -3.43
C GLY A 21 -11.82 7.37 -3.25
N ASN A 22 -12.69 7.40 -4.26
CA ASN A 22 -13.96 8.15 -4.27
C ASN A 22 -15.18 7.23 -4.06
N CYS A 23 -15.03 6.14 -3.30
CA CYS A 23 -16.08 5.14 -3.11
C CYS A 23 -17.21 5.55 -2.14
N GLY A 24 -17.27 6.83 -1.72
CA GLY A 24 -18.30 7.36 -0.83
C GLY A 24 -18.34 8.90 -0.87
N SER A 25 -19.03 9.51 0.08
CA SER A 25 -19.31 10.95 0.10
C SER A 25 -18.18 11.82 0.67
N LEU A 26 -17.10 11.21 1.15
CA LEU A 26 -15.96 11.93 1.73
C LEU A 26 -14.97 12.36 0.65
N GLU A 27 -14.06 13.26 1.03
CA GLU A 27 -12.89 13.58 0.20
C GLU A 27 -12.13 12.30 -0.21
N GLN A 28 -11.46 12.35 -1.36
CA GLN A 28 -10.73 11.20 -1.88
C GLN A 28 -9.77 10.64 -0.81
N HIS A 29 -9.85 9.33 -0.57
CA HIS A 29 -9.11 8.60 0.47
C HIS A 29 -9.43 8.97 1.93
N GLY A 30 -10.55 9.65 2.16
CA GLY A 30 -10.96 10.11 3.48
C GLY A 30 -10.00 11.14 4.07
N PHE A 31 -10.12 11.34 5.39
CA PHE A 31 -9.51 12.47 6.07
C PHE A 31 -8.31 12.11 6.95
N ALA A 32 -8.07 10.83 7.26
CA ALA A 32 -7.05 10.44 8.25
C ALA A 32 -5.63 10.94 7.90
N ARG A 33 -5.27 10.97 6.61
CA ARG A 33 -4.00 11.53 6.10
C ARG A 33 -3.88 13.06 6.18
N ASN A 34 -4.98 13.75 6.47
CA ASN A 34 -5.10 15.20 6.60
C ASN A 34 -5.36 15.63 8.06
N ARG A 35 -5.23 14.71 9.03
CA ARG A 35 -5.43 14.97 10.46
C ARG A 35 -4.11 14.85 11.21
N MET A 36 -4.02 15.57 12.32
CA MET A 36 -2.90 15.41 13.25
C MET A 36 -3.17 14.22 14.16
N TRP A 37 -2.23 13.29 14.21
CA TRP A 37 -2.26 12.15 15.12
C TRP A 37 -1.48 12.52 16.38
N THR A 38 -1.93 12.02 17.53
CA THR A 38 -1.22 12.18 18.80
C THR A 38 -0.49 10.90 19.16
N ILE A 39 0.54 10.98 19.99
CA ILE A 39 1.12 9.78 20.61
C ILE A 39 0.07 9.20 21.57
N ASP A 40 -0.10 7.87 21.57
CA ASP A 40 -0.95 7.17 22.54
C ASP A 40 -0.13 6.85 23.79
N ASP A 41 -0.40 7.55 24.89
CA ASP A 41 0.28 7.34 26.18
C ASP A 41 -0.19 6.06 26.88
N ASN A 42 -1.31 5.45 26.45
CA ASN A 42 -1.85 4.22 27.02
C ASN A 42 -2.09 3.16 25.94
N PRO A 43 -1.04 2.73 25.24
CA PRO A 43 -1.19 1.80 24.14
C PRO A 43 -1.46 0.39 24.68
N PRO A 44 -2.17 -0.46 23.91
CA PRO A 44 -2.31 -1.87 24.26
C PRO A 44 -0.94 -2.55 24.44
N PRO A 45 -0.76 -3.43 25.44
CA PRO A 45 0.52 -4.09 25.68
C PRO A 45 0.97 -4.88 24.45
N LEU A 46 2.28 -4.89 24.20
CA LEU A 46 2.88 -5.83 23.25
C LEU A 46 2.77 -7.26 23.80
N HIS A 47 2.66 -8.23 22.91
CA HIS A 47 2.85 -9.62 23.32
C HIS A 47 4.25 -9.79 23.92
N ALA A 48 4.40 -10.61 24.96
CA ALA A 48 5.66 -10.75 25.71
C ALA A 48 6.87 -11.20 24.86
N ASN A 49 6.62 -11.80 23.70
CA ASN A 49 7.66 -12.24 22.75
C ASN A 49 8.04 -11.16 21.71
N ASP A 50 7.38 -10.00 21.70
CA ASP A 50 7.54 -8.96 20.67
C ASP A 50 8.48 -7.81 21.09
N SER A 51 9.00 -7.86 22.31
CA SER A 51 9.74 -6.76 22.94
C SER A 51 11.27 -6.83 22.78
N SER A 52 11.83 -7.93 22.28
CA SER A 52 13.27 -8.00 22.02
C SER A 52 13.61 -7.34 20.68
N GLY A 53 14.22 -6.16 20.72
CA GLY A 53 14.85 -5.54 19.54
C GLY A 53 13.92 -4.75 18.60
N LYS A 54 12.71 -4.37 19.03
CA LYS A 54 11.81 -3.52 18.25
C LYS A 54 11.68 -2.13 18.89
N SER A 55 11.92 -1.08 18.11
CA SER A 55 11.52 0.29 18.48
C SER A 55 10.15 0.56 17.91
N PHE A 56 9.22 1.06 18.72
CA PHE A 56 7.84 1.31 18.27
C PHE A 56 7.29 2.63 18.79
N ILE A 57 6.29 3.14 18.08
CA ILE A 57 5.46 4.28 18.48
C ILE A 57 4.00 3.91 18.24
N ASP A 58 3.14 4.30 19.18
CA ASP A 58 1.69 4.19 19.04
C ASP A 58 1.11 5.58 18.78
N LEU A 59 0.36 5.69 17.69
CA LEU A 59 -0.31 6.90 17.26
C LEU A 59 -1.82 6.72 17.39
N LEU A 60 -2.52 7.78 17.76
CA LEU A 60 -3.96 7.81 17.96
C LEU A 60 -4.60 8.96 17.20
N LEU A 61 -5.64 8.62 16.44
CA LEU A 61 -6.57 9.55 15.83
C LEU A 61 -7.95 9.35 16.45
N LYS A 62 -8.51 10.40 17.04
CA LYS A 62 -9.88 10.43 17.56
C LYS A 62 -10.76 11.24 16.61
N SER A 63 -12.03 10.86 16.49
CA SER A 63 -13.02 11.68 15.77
C SER A 63 -13.10 13.08 16.37
N SER A 64 -12.96 14.13 15.56
CA SER A 64 -13.20 15.53 15.96
C SER A 64 -14.63 15.98 15.68
N GLU A 65 -15.02 17.16 16.16
CA GLU A 65 -16.32 17.76 15.83
C GLU A 65 -16.49 18.02 14.33
N GLU A 66 -15.41 18.35 13.62
CA GLU A 66 -15.39 18.51 12.17
C GLU A 66 -15.62 17.18 11.45
N ASP A 67 -14.99 16.10 11.92
CA ASP A 67 -15.15 14.77 11.34
C ASP A 67 -16.60 14.29 11.49
N ILE A 68 -17.21 14.53 12.64
CA ILE A 68 -18.61 14.15 12.92
C ILE A 68 -19.59 14.84 11.96
N LYS A 69 -19.27 16.04 11.44
CA LYS A 69 -20.12 16.75 10.47
C LYS A 69 -20.17 16.06 9.11
N CYS A 70 -19.06 15.47 8.65
CA CYS A 70 -18.99 14.80 7.35
C CYS A 70 -19.17 13.28 7.43
N TRP A 71 -18.80 12.68 8.57
CA TRP A 71 -18.93 11.26 8.85
C TRP A 71 -19.39 11.08 10.31
N PRO A 72 -20.71 10.91 10.57
CA PRO A 72 -21.31 11.03 11.90
C PRO A 72 -21.09 9.79 12.79
N HIS A 73 -19.84 9.34 12.89
CA HIS A 73 -19.42 8.18 13.65
C HIS A 73 -18.27 8.54 14.58
N SER A 74 -18.37 8.09 15.82
CA SER A 74 -17.34 8.29 16.82
C SER A 74 -16.41 7.08 16.80
N PHE A 75 -15.13 7.33 16.59
CA PHE A 75 -14.12 6.28 16.46
C PHE A 75 -12.82 6.66 17.16
N GLU A 76 -12.03 5.65 17.46
CA GLU A 76 -10.60 5.78 17.73
C GLU A 76 -9.84 4.90 16.75
N PHE A 77 -8.89 5.49 16.04
CA PHE A 77 -7.98 4.77 15.17
C PHE A 77 -6.57 4.82 15.77
N ARG A 78 -6.11 3.67 16.26
CA ARG A 78 -4.74 3.45 16.70
C ARG A 78 -3.88 2.87 15.58
N LEU A 79 -2.69 3.42 15.40
CA LEU A 79 -1.66 2.90 14.50
C LEU A 79 -0.38 2.69 15.29
N ARG A 80 0.07 1.44 15.41
CA ARG A 80 1.40 1.11 15.90
C ARG A 80 2.35 1.02 14.72
N VAL A 81 3.46 1.76 14.77
CA VAL A 81 4.56 1.63 13.84
C VAL A 81 5.75 1.05 14.60
N ALA A 82 6.28 -0.08 14.14
CA ALA A 82 7.42 -0.73 14.77
C ALA A 82 8.52 -0.99 13.73
N LEU A 83 9.76 -0.66 14.09
CA LEU A 83 10.96 -0.97 13.35
C LEU A 83 11.78 -2.00 14.13
N SER A 84 11.99 -3.14 13.49
CA SER A 84 12.78 -4.24 14.02
C SER A 84 14.25 -4.12 13.60
N THR A 85 15.16 -4.67 14.39
CA THR A 85 16.62 -4.64 14.11
C THR A 85 17.04 -5.39 12.85
N ASP A 86 16.22 -6.31 12.36
CA ASP A 86 16.40 -7.03 11.08
C ASP A 86 15.99 -6.20 9.85
N GLY A 87 15.44 -5.00 10.06
CA GLY A 87 15.01 -4.08 9.01
C GLY A 87 13.51 -4.15 8.71
N ASP A 88 12.74 -5.00 9.41
CA ASP A 88 11.31 -5.09 9.20
C ASP A 88 10.56 -3.86 9.75
N LEU A 89 9.74 -3.25 8.89
CA LEU A 89 8.80 -2.19 9.26
C LEU A 89 7.38 -2.79 9.37
N SER A 90 6.83 -2.81 10.58
CA SER A 90 5.48 -3.32 10.87
C SER A 90 4.51 -2.18 11.16
N LEU A 91 3.32 -2.24 10.56
CA LEU A 91 2.21 -1.32 10.81
C LEU A 91 1.00 -2.11 11.30
N ILE A 92 0.52 -1.81 12.51
CA ILE A 92 -0.67 -2.45 13.08
C ILE A 92 -1.76 -1.40 13.29
N SER A 93 -2.84 -1.51 12.52
CA SER A 93 -3.99 -0.62 12.57
C SER A 93 -5.12 -1.23 13.41
N ARG A 94 -5.71 -0.45 14.32
CA ARG A 94 -6.88 -0.85 15.11
C ARG A 94 -7.90 0.26 15.15
N VAL A 95 -9.12 -0.02 14.67
CA VAL A 95 -10.24 0.92 14.70
C VAL A 95 -11.25 0.46 15.75
N ARG A 96 -11.58 1.34 16.69
CA ARG A 96 -12.55 1.10 17.76
C ARG A 96 -13.76 1.99 17.55
N ASN A 97 -14.94 1.38 17.53
CA ASN A 97 -16.21 2.10 17.65
C ASN A 97 -16.44 2.48 19.12
N ILE A 98 -16.62 3.77 19.41
CA ILE A 98 -16.75 4.27 20.79
C ILE A 98 -18.17 4.66 21.22
N ASN A 99 -19.12 4.77 20.29
CA ASN A 99 -20.49 5.23 20.60
C ASN A 99 -21.58 4.15 20.41
N GLY A 100 -21.18 2.91 20.08
CA GLY A 100 -22.09 1.77 19.94
C GLY A 100 -22.98 1.77 18.69
N LYS A 101 -22.96 2.83 17.87
CA LYS A 101 -23.68 2.86 16.59
C LYS A 101 -22.84 2.14 15.53
N PRO A 102 -23.32 1.06 14.90
CA PRO A 102 -22.58 0.38 13.85
C PRO A 102 -22.20 1.36 12.73
N PHE A 103 -20.99 1.20 12.18
CA PHE A 103 -20.53 1.93 11.00
C PHE A 103 -19.69 1.04 10.11
N SER A 104 -19.71 1.33 8.82
CA SER A 104 -18.87 0.70 7.82
C SER A 104 -17.79 1.67 7.39
N PHE A 105 -16.60 1.15 7.07
CA PHE A 105 -15.49 1.93 6.57
C PHE A 105 -14.66 1.07 5.61
N SER A 106 -13.86 1.74 4.79
CA SER A 106 -12.75 1.13 4.06
C SER A 106 -11.44 1.75 4.53
N PHE A 107 -10.37 0.98 4.38
CA PHE A 107 -9.07 1.33 4.91
C PHE A 107 -7.97 0.83 3.99
N ALA A 108 -6.93 1.64 3.79
CA ALA A 108 -5.73 1.22 3.06
C ALA A 108 -4.47 1.93 3.56
N HIS A 109 -3.34 1.22 3.49
CA HIS A 109 -2.01 1.80 3.57
C HIS A 109 -1.52 2.09 2.16
N HIS A 110 -1.46 3.36 1.80
CA HIS A 110 -1.07 3.78 0.45
C HIS A 110 0.47 3.87 0.33
N THR A 111 1.15 2.75 0.47
CA THR A 111 2.62 2.67 0.56
C THR A 111 3.31 3.07 -0.76
N TYR A 112 4.22 4.04 -0.70
CA TYR A 112 5.13 4.37 -1.79
C TYR A 112 6.50 3.74 -1.54
N LEU A 113 6.88 2.78 -2.38
CA LEU A 113 8.23 2.20 -2.35
C LEU A 113 9.18 3.03 -3.21
N LEU A 114 10.35 3.35 -2.65
CA LEU A 114 11.45 3.90 -3.43
C LEU A 114 12.09 2.77 -4.21
N VAL A 115 11.94 2.74 -5.53
CA VAL A 115 12.55 1.77 -6.46
C VAL A 115 13.59 2.45 -7.35
N SER A 116 14.34 1.70 -8.15
CA SER A 116 15.41 2.22 -9.00
C SER A 116 14.89 2.87 -10.29
N ASP A 117 14.28 2.10 -11.18
CA ASP A 117 13.66 2.54 -12.44
C ASP A 117 12.50 1.61 -12.78
N ILE A 118 11.29 2.17 -12.92
CA ILE A 118 10.08 1.41 -13.27
C ILE A 118 9.95 1.19 -14.78
N ARG A 119 10.77 1.84 -15.62
CA ARG A 119 10.62 1.75 -17.07
C ARG A 119 11.11 0.40 -17.57
N ASN A 120 10.36 -0.19 -18.49
CA ASN A 120 10.90 -1.22 -19.37
C ASN A 120 11.91 -0.56 -20.32
N ASP A 121 13.20 -0.81 -20.12
CA ASP A 121 14.22 -0.44 -21.09
C ASP A 121 14.14 -1.44 -22.26
N VAL A 122 13.25 -1.17 -23.23
CA VAL A 122 13.29 -1.85 -24.53
C VAL A 122 14.44 -1.23 -25.32
N SER A 123 15.66 -1.51 -24.89
CA SER A 123 16.86 -1.25 -25.68
C SER A 123 16.80 -2.13 -26.91
N PHE A 124 16.31 -1.57 -28.02
CA PHE A 124 16.15 -2.21 -29.32
C PHE A 124 17.53 -2.61 -29.90
N PHE A 125 18.12 -3.70 -29.39
CA PHE A 125 19.33 -4.27 -29.97
C PHE A 125 18.99 -4.93 -31.30
N ARG A 126 19.06 -4.15 -32.38
CA ARG A 126 19.01 -4.63 -33.76
C ARG A 126 20.30 -5.40 -34.07
N ILE A 127 20.42 -6.64 -33.60
CA ILE A 127 21.54 -7.53 -33.94
C ILE A 127 21.03 -8.72 -34.75
N TYR A 128 21.77 -8.97 -35.82
CA TYR A 128 21.52 -9.92 -36.90
C TYR A 128 21.37 -11.39 -36.44
N TRP A 129 20.36 -12.03 -37.01
CA TRP A 129 20.30 -13.42 -37.50
C TRP A 129 20.66 -14.61 -36.58
N ARG A 130 19.58 -15.32 -36.21
CA ARG A 130 19.37 -16.79 -36.29
C ARG A 130 20.09 -17.79 -35.35
N GLN A 131 20.91 -17.40 -34.39
CA GLN A 131 21.39 -18.37 -33.38
C GLN A 131 21.27 -17.93 -31.90
N ILE A 132 20.69 -16.75 -31.63
CA ILE A 132 20.58 -16.16 -30.28
C ILE A 132 19.09 -16.03 -29.88
N LEU A 133 18.27 -17.05 -30.10
CA LEU A 133 16.85 -16.97 -29.70
C LEU A 133 16.64 -17.26 -28.21
N VAL A 134 17.54 -18.06 -27.59
CA VAL A 134 17.40 -18.48 -26.18
C VAL A 134 18.03 -17.47 -25.20
N LEU A 135 19.06 -16.73 -25.62
CA LEU A 135 19.75 -15.77 -24.74
C LEU A 135 19.09 -14.38 -24.70
N ILE A 136 18.30 -14.02 -25.71
CA ILE A 136 17.63 -12.70 -25.79
C ILE A 136 16.35 -12.67 -24.95
N LEU A 137 15.72 -13.82 -24.68
CA LEU A 137 14.50 -13.88 -23.88
C LEU A 137 14.74 -13.43 -22.42
N THR A 138 15.97 -13.56 -21.92
CA THR A 138 16.38 -13.15 -20.56
C THR A 138 16.66 -11.64 -20.42
N MET A 139 16.70 -10.87 -21.51
CA MET A 139 17.09 -9.45 -21.51
C MET A 139 15.93 -8.45 -21.72
N LEU A 140 14.67 -8.89 -21.55
CA LEU A 140 13.49 -8.02 -21.62
C LEU A 140 12.65 -8.11 -20.33
N CYS A 141 13.31 -8.20 -19.18
CA CYS A 141 12.61 -7.99 -17.90
C CYS A 141 12.63 -6.51 -17.56
N SER A 142 11.48 -5.97 -17.21
CA SER A 142 11.40 -4.76 -16.38
C SER A 142 12.38 -4.88 -15.22
N GLU A 143 13.10 -3.80 -14.91
CA GLU A 143 13.95 -3.77 -13.71
C GLU A 143 13.13 -3.97 -12.42
N ILE A 144 11.83 -3.63 -12.46
CA ILE A 144 10.87 -3.85 -11.38
C ILE A 144 9.86 -4.91 -11.75
N ARG A 145 9.78 -5.97 -10.94
CA ARG A 145 8.75 -7.02 -11.07
C ARG A 145 7.95 -7.13 -9.78
N ILE A 146 6.64 -7.22 -9.88
CA ILE A 146 5.77 -7.53 -8.75
C ILE A 146 5.27 -8.96 -8.91
N GLU A 147 5.55 -9.79 -7.90
CA GLU A 147 5.15 -11.19 -7.82
C GLU A 147 4.15 -11.42 -6.67
N GLY A 148 3.30 -12.43 -6.82
CA GLY A 148 2.22 -12.80 -5.89
C GLY A 148 0.84 -12.26 -6.28
N LEU A 149 0.68 -11.68 -7.47
CA LEU A 149 -0.60 -11.18 -7.98
C LEU A 149 -1.01 -11.84 -9.32
N GLU A 150 -0.28 -12.87 -9.72
CA GLU A 150 -0.51 -13.64 -10.93
C GLU A 150 -1.89 -14.31 -10.87
N THR A 151 -2.57 -14.42 -12.02
CA THR A 151 -3.88 -15.09 -12.15
C THR A 151 -5.04 -14.46 -11.37
N LEU A 152 -4.81 -13.36 -10.65
CA LEU A 152 -5.84 -12.68 -9.89
C LEU A 152 -6.70 -11.79 -10.79
N ASP A 153 -7.96 -11.65 -10.39
CA ASP A 153 -8.82 -10.63 -10.95
C ASP A 153 -8.50 -9.26 -10.36
N TYR A 154 -8.51 -8.25 -11.22
CA TYR A 154 -8.35 -6.85 -10.83
C TYR A 154 -9.40 -5.96 -11.50
N LEU A 155 -9.70 -4.84 -10.83
CA LEU A 155 -10.48 -3.74 -11.38
C LEU A 155 -9.50 -2.67 -11.88
N ASP A 156 -9.63 -2.25 -13.14
CA ASP A 156 -8.77 -1.22 -13.72
C ASP A 156 -9.45 0.15 -13.68
N ASN A 157 -8.93 1.05 -12.84
CA ASN A 157 -9.49 2.40 -12.69
C ASN A 157 -9.29 3.27 -13.95
N LEU A 158 -8.33 2.95 -14.82
CA LEU A 158 -8.15 3.65 -16.11
C LEU A 158 -9.25 3.27 -17.11
N PHE A 159 -9.81 2.06 -16.97
CA PHE A 159 -10.90 1.53 -17.80
C PHE A 159 -12.21 1.45 -17.01
N GLN A 160 -12.55 2.51 -16.28
CA GLN A 160 -13.84 2.64 -15.57
C GLN A 160 -14.18 1.48 -14.61
N LYS A 161 -13.17 0.88 -13.97
CA LYS A 161 -13.28 -0.30 -13.09
C LYS A 161 -13.78 -1.56 -13.81
N GLU A 162 -13.50 -1.68 -15.10
CA GLU A 162 -13.69 -2.95 -15.80
C GLU A 162 -12.82 -4.04 -15.15
N ARG A 163 -13.34 -5.26 -15.13
CA ARG A 163 -12.71 -6.41 -14.49
C ARG A 163 -11.88 -7.18 -15.51
N PHE A 164 -10.62 -7.43 -15.16
CA PHE A 164 -9.68 -8.22 -15.95
C PHE A 164 -9.05 -9.30 -15.06
N THR A 165 -8.32 -10.23 -15.67
CA THR A 165 -7.54 -11.27 -14.98
C THR A 165 -6.08 -11.13 -15.38
N GLU A 166 -5.17 -11.05 -14.41
CA GLU A 166 -3.73 -10.94 -14.67
C GLU A 166 -3.23 -12.22 -15.34
N GLN A 167 -2.55 -12.07 -16.48
CA GLN A 167 -2.06 -13.18 -17.30
C GLN A 167 -0.54 -13.35 -17.22
N GLY A 168 0.19 -12.33 -16.77
CA GLY A 168 1.64 -12.38 -16.66
C GLY A 168 2.13 -13.19 -15.45
N ASP A 169 3.32 -13.76 -15.57
CA ASP A 169 4.04 -14.41 -14.46
C ASP A 169 4.55 -13.39 -13.41
N ALA A 170 4.51 -12.10 -13.74
CA ALA A 170 4.75 -10.98 -12.84
C ALA A 170 4.15 -9.71 -13.46
N ILE A 171 3.84 -8.71 -12.63
CA ILE A 171 3.45 -7.39 -13.11
C ILE A 171 4.72 -6.59 -13.44
N THR A 172 4.72 -6.00 -14.64
CA THR A 172 5.73 -5.06 -15.13
C THR A 172 5.08 -3.77 -15.59
N PHE A 173 5.84 -2.68 -15.65
CA PHE A 173 5.30 -1.35 -15.97
C PHE A 173 5.70 -0.91 -17.38
N GLU A 174 4.77 -1.03 -18.33
CA GLU A 174 4.93 -0.52 -19.70
C GLU A 174 4.21 0.82 -19.92
N SER A 175 3.21 1.08 -19.09
CA SER A 175 2.35 2.27 -19.14
C SER A 175 1.88 2.64 -17.74
N GLU A 176 1.03 3.67 -17.64
CA GLU A 176 0.27 3.94 -16.42
C GLU A 176 -0.54 2.70 -16.02
N VAL A 177 -0.56 2.42 -14.71
CA VAL A 177 -1.29 1.33 -14.08
C VAL A 177 -2.04 1.94 -12.89
N ASP A 178 -3.34 1.67 -12.81
CA ASP A 178 -4.18 2.00 -11.66
C ASP A 178 -5.16 0.84 -11.42
N ARG A 179 -4.67 -0.24 -10.81
CA ARG A 179 -5.36 -1.53 -10.66
C ARG A 179 -5.64 -1.86 -9.20
N VAL A 180 -6.79 -2.49 -8.95
CA VAL A 180 -7.17 -3.03 -7.64
C VAL A 180 -7.39 -4.53 -7.75
N TYR A 181 -6.42 -5.30 -7.26
CA TYR A 181 -6.46 -6.76 -7.18
C TYR A 181 -7.32 -7.19 -5.99
N LEU A 182 -8.31 -8.05 -6.26
CA LEU A 182 -9.30 -8.49 -5.28
C LEU A 182 -8.87 -9.84 -4.68
N GLY A 183 -8.98 -9.99 -3.36
CA GLY A 183 -8.69 -11.28 -2.71
C GLY A 183 -7.24 -11.75 -2.87
N SER A 184 -6.30 -10.81 -2.96
CA SER A 184 -4.86 -11.06 -3.08
C SER A 184 -4.27 -11.87 -1.91
N PRO A 185 -3.19 -12.64 -2.14
CA PRO A 185 -2.52 -13.37 -1.08
C PRO A 185 -1.86 -12.45 -0.06
N ASN A 186 -1.51 -12.99 1.10
CA ASN A 186 -0.95 -12.21 2.20
C ASN A 186 0.52 -11.81 2.02
N ILE A 187 1.17 -12.27 0.96
CA ILE A 187 2.57 -12.00 0.67
C ILE A 187 2.68 -11.53 -0.77
N ILE A 188 3.33 -10.39 -0.96
CA ILE A 188 3.63 -9.81 -2.27
C ILE A 188 5.11 -9.43 -2.27
N ALA A 189 5.80 -9.74 -3.36
CA ALA A 189 7.21 -9.40 -3.53
C ALA A 189 7.37 -8.34 -4.62
N VAL A 190 8.14 -7.30 -4.33
CA VAL A 190 8.57 -6.30 -5.32
C VAL A 190 10.07 -6.45 -5.50
N LEU A 191 10.47 -6.99 -6.65
CA LEU A 191 11.85 -7.22 -7.01
C LEU A 191 12.40 -5.96 -7.71
N ASP A 192 13.54 -5.47 -7.25
CA ASP A 192 14.28 -4.36 -7.81
C ASP A 192 15.65 -4.90 -8.24
N HIS A 193 15.73 -5.29 -9.52
CA HIS A 193 16.86 -6.03 -10.08
C HIS A 193 18.13 -5.19 -10.13
N GLU A 194 18.03 -3.93 -10.57
CA GLU A 194 19.13 -2.97 -10.59
C GLU A 194 19.79 -2.81 -9.23
N ARG A 195 19.00 -2.65 -8.15
CA ARG A 195 19.53 -2.54 -6.78
C ARG A 195 19.72 -3.88 -6.06
N LYS A 196 19.44 -5.00 -6.73
CA LYS A 196 19.59 -6.37 -6.21
C LYS A 196 18.90 -6.55 -4.85
N ARG A 197 17.66 -6.08 -4.73
CA ARG A 197 16.89 -6.16 -3.49
C ARG A 197 15.43 -6.54 -3.76
N THR A 198 14.77 -7.03 -2.72
CA THR A 198 13.35 -7.38 -2.78
C THR A 198 12.64 -6.76 -1.58
N PHE A 199 11.54 -6.07 -1.83
CA PHE A 199 10.60 -5.69 -0.78
C PHE A 199 9.58 -6.80 -0.63
N VAL A 200 9.43 -7.35 0.57
CA VAL A 200 8.39 -8.34 0.88
C VAL A 200 7.31 -7.63 1.69
N ILE A 201 6.13 -7.49 1.10
CA ILE A 201 4.96 -6.92 1.77
C ILE A 201 4.14 -8.08 2.34
N ARG A 202 3.98 -8.09 3.66
CA ARG A 202 3.11 -9.03 4.37
C ARG A 202 1.88 -8.30 4.88
N LYS A 203 0.70 -8.84 4.61
CA LYS A 203 -0.58 -8.26 5.04
C LYS A 203 -1.47 -9.28 5.73
N GLU A 204 -2.26 -8.80 6.68
CA GLU A 204 -3.27 -9.58 7.41
C GLU A 204 -4.52 -8.71 7.56
N GLY A 205 -5.71 -9.29 7.39
CA GLY A 205 -6.98 -8.55 7.47
C GLY A 205 -7.22 -7.53 6.35
N LEU A 206 -6.34 -7.49 5.33
CA LEU A 206 -6.45 -6.66 4.13
C LEU A 206 -6.57 -7.59 2.91
N PRO A 207 -7.77 -7.85 2.39
CA PRO A 207 -7.95 -8.80 1.30
C PRO A 207 -7.46 -8.25 -0.04
N ASP A 208 -7.54 -6.93 -0.24
CA ASP A 208 -7.27 -6.30 -1.52
C ASP A 208 -5.90 -5.63 -1.53
N VAL A 209 -5.26 -5.63 -2.70
CA VAL A 209 -4.07 -4.85 -2.98
C VAL A 209 -4.34 -4.02 -4.20
N GLY A 210 -4.14 -2.71 -4.07
CA GLY A 210 -4.37 -1.82 -5.18
C GLY A 210 -3.38 -0.68 -5.20
N LYS A 211 -3.07 -0.30 -6.43
CA LYS A 211 -2.72 1.01 -6.96
C LYS A 211 -1.89 0.77 -8.21
#